data_AF-A0A1Q4UZZ9-F1
#
_entry.id   AF-A0A1Q4UZZ9-F1
#
_cell.length_a   1.000
_cell.length_b   1.000
_cell.length_c   1.000
_cell.angle_alpha   90.00
_cell.angle_beta   90.00
_cell.angle_gamma   90.00
#
_symmetry.space_group_name_H-M   'P 1'
#
loop_
_entity.id
_entity.type
_entity.pdbx_description
1 polymer ?
#
loop_
_entity_poly.entity_id
_entity_poly.type
_entity_poly.pdbx_seq_one_letter_code
_entity_poly.pdbx_strand_id
1 'polypeptide(L)' 'MLSYQELIVPRDGPVNPDTCPQCASLRNAMRSTLDRSDTGALMVVVEMMDLHRKRGHPRGTVH' A
#
# COMPACT_ATOMS: atom_id res chain seq x y z
N MET A 1 9.70 3.19 7.97
CA MET A 1 9.83 2.30 6.79
C MET A 1 8.93 1.11 7.09
N LEU A 2 7.83 0.91 6.35
CA LEU A 2 6.94 -0.23 6.58
C LEU A 2 7.66 -1.51 6.16
N SER A 3 7.63 -2.53 7.01
CA SER A 3 8.21 -3.84 6.71
C SER A 3 7.30 -4.62 5.76
N TYR A 4 7.87 -5.49 4.91
CA TYR A 4 7.13 -6.35 3.99
C TYR A 4 6.03 -7.16 4.70
N GLN A 5 6.25 -7.55 5.96
CA GLN A 5 5.25 -8.26 6.78
C GLN A 5 4.00 -7.43 7.08
N GLU A 6 4.13 -6.12 7.28
CA GLU A 6 2.99 -5.23 7.61
C GLU A 6 2.07 -4.96 6.40
N LEU A 7 2.56 -5.22 5.18
CA LEU A 7 1.80 -5.08 3.93
C LEU A 7 1.00 -6.33 3.56
N ILE A 8 1.31 -7.47 4.18
CA ILE A 8 0.70 -8.78 3.90
C ILE A 8 -0.21 -9.30 5.02
N VAL A 9 -0.39 -8.54 6.11
CA VAL A 9 -1.27 -8.96 7.22
C VAL A 9 -2.73 -8.98 6.74
N PRO A 10 -3.45 -10.11 6.86
CA PRO A 10 -4.89 -10.17 6.61
C PRO A 10 -5.65 -9.21 7.53
N ARG A 11 -6.63 -8.47 7.00
CA ARG A 11 -7.55 -7.61 7.77
C ARG A 11 -8.98 -7.87 7.32
N ASP A 12 -9.92 -7.82 8.25
CA ASP A 12 -11.34 -8.03 7.98
C ASP A 12 -11.94 -6.86 7.19
N GLY A 13 -12.29 -7.13 5.92
CA GLY A 13 -13.24 -6.33 5.13
C GLY A 13 -12.69 -5.36 4.07
N PRO A 14 -13.59 -4.73 3.29
CA PRO A 14 -13.24 -3.75 2.29
C PRO A 14 -12.67 -2.54 3.00
N VAL A 15 -11.52 -2.10 2.54
CA VAL A 15 -10.88 -0.93 3.10
C VAL A 15 -11.13 0.25 2.18
N ASN A 16 -11.65 1.31 2.78
CA ASN A 16 -11.69 2.60 2.15
C ASN A 16 -10.24 3.10 2.00
N PRO A 17 -9.73 3.29 0.77
CA PRO A 17 -8.36 3.77 0.54
C PRO A 17 -8.08 5.11 1.24
N ASP A 18 -9.11 5.92 1.45
CA ASP A 18 -9.01 7.23 2.09
C ASP A 18 -8.87 7.18 3.61
N THR A 19 -9.27 6.08 4.24
CA THR A 19 -9.10 5.87 5.68
C THR A 19 -8.04 4.81 6.00
N CYS A 20 -7.42 4.20 4.98
CA CYS A 20 -6.39 3.19 5.15
C CYS A 20 -5.03 3.81 5.49
N PRO A 21 -4.44 3.52 6.67
CA PRO A 21 -3.13 4.06 7.02
C PRO A 21 -2.01 3.51 6.12
N GLN A 22 -2.14 2.29 5.60
CA GLN A 22 -1.19 1.71 4.63
C GLN A 22 -1.30 2.38 3.25
N CYS A 23 -2.51 2.61 2.73
CA CYS A 23 -2.67 3.38 1.49
C CYS A 23 -2.17 4.82 1.63
N ALA A 24 -2.40 5.46 2.77
CA ALA A 24 -1.85 6.80 3.05
C ALA A 24 -0.31 6.79 3.07
N SER A 25 0.28 5.80 3.73
CA SER A 25 1.75 5.65 3.80
C SER A 25 2.38 5.39 2.43
N LEU A 26 1.78 4.52 1.62
CA LEU A 26 2.25 4.23 0.26
C LEU A 26 2.10 5.44 -0.67
N ARG A 27 0.98 6.19 -0.57
CA ARG A 27 0.79 7.46 -1.31
C ARG A 27 1.85 8.49 -0.93
N ASN A 28 2.19 8.61 0.36
CA ASN A 28 3.24 9.52 0.82
C ASN A 28 4.63 9.08 0.34
N ALA A 29 4.93 7.78 0.36
CA ALA A 29 6.18 7.25 -0.17
C ALA A 29 6.32 7.54 -1.67
N MET A 30 5.25 7.36 -2.44
CA MET A 30 5.22 7.67 -3.88
C MET A 30 5.45 9.16 -4.17
N ARG A 31 4.82 10.06 -3.39
CA ARG A 31 5.09 11.50 -3.51
C ARG A 31 6.55 11.82 -3.21
N SER A 32 7.10 11.27 -2.13
CA SER A 32 8.49 11.49 -1.75
C SER A 32 9.50 10.98 -2.78
N THR A 33 9.23 9.86 -3.46
CA THR A 33 10.13 9.34 -4.51
C THR A 33 10.03 10.17 -5.79
N LEU A 34 8.84 10.66 -6.14
CA LEU A 34 8.64 11.60 -7.24
C LEU A 34 9.37 12.93 -7.01
N ASP A 35 9.22 13.53 -5.82
CA ASP A 35 9.88 14.80 -5.45
C ASP A 35 11.41 14.69 -5.55
N ARG A 36 11.96 13.51 -5.25
CA ARG A 36 13.40 13.23 -5.30
C ARG A 36 13.87 12.72 -6.67
N SER A 37 12.96 12.54 -7.63
CA SER A 37 13.23 11.92 -8.94
C SER A 37 13.93 10.54 -8.84
N ASP A 38 13.66 9.79 -7.76
CA ASP A 38 14.24 8.48 -7.52
C ASP A 38 13.37 7.41 -8.19
N THR A 39 13.69 7.12 -9.45
CA THR A 39 12.95 6.16 -10.28
C THR A 39 13.07 4.72 -9.80
N GLY A 40 14.19 4.36 -9.18
CA GLY A 40 14.39 3.03 -8.59
C GLY A 40 13.47 2.81 -7.39
N ALA A 41 13.44 3.77 -6.47
CA ALA A 41 12.55 3.72 -5.33
C ALA A 41 11.07 3.82 -5.74
N LEU A 42 10.76 4.59 -6.79
CA LEU A 42 9.40 4.70 -7.34
C LEU A 42 8.87 3.33 -7.81
N MET A 43 9.68 2.54 -8.53
CA MET A 43 9.26 1.21 -8.98
C MET A 43 8.91 0.29 -7.80
N VAL A 44 9.73 0.30 -6.75
CA VAL A 44 9.49 -0.49 -5.53
C VAL A 44 8.18 -0.07 -4.86
N VAL A 45 7.90 1.23 -4.75
CA VAL A 45 6.65 1.73 -4.15
C VAL A 45 5.44 1.30 -4.98
N VAL A 46 5.52 1.36 -6.32
CA VAL A 46 4.43 0.91 -7.21
C VAL A 46 4.18 -0.58 -7.05
N GLU A 47 5.23 -1.41 -6.98
CA GLU A 47 5.09 -2.84 -6.72
C GLU A 47 4.45 -3.12 -5.36
N MET A 48 4.84 -2.37 -4.32
CA MET A 48 4.23 -2.49 -2.99
C MET A 48 2.76 -2.05 -2.98
N MET A 49 2.37 -1.05 -3.78
CA MET A 49 0.98 -0.64 -3.95
C MET A 49 0.14 -1.72 -4.66
N ASP A 50 0.66 -2.32 -5.73
CA ASP A 50 0.02 -3.42 -6.43
C ASP A 50 -0.09 -4.67 -5.54
N LEU A 51 0.98 -5.00 -4.81
CA LEU A 51 1.01 -6.08 -3.85
C LEU A 51 -0.01 -5.85 -2.73
N HIS A 52 -0.04 -4.64 -2.17
CA HIS A 52 -1.02 -4.28 -1.16
C HIS A 52 -2.43 -4.45 -1.72
N ARG A 53 -2.75 -3.87 -2.88
CA ARG A 53 -4.05 -4.06 -3.55
C ARG A 53 -4.41 -5.54 -3.78
N LYS A 54 -3.46 -6.39 -4.17
CA LYS A 54 -3.68 -7.81 -4.53
C LYS A 54 -3.75 -8.74 -3.31
N ARG A 55 -2.92 -8.51 -2.29
CA ARG A 55 -2.71 -9.42 -1.15
C ARG A 55 -3.22 -8.87 0.18
N GLY A 56 -3.56 -7.58 0.25
CA GLY A 56 -4.37 -6.95 1.30
C GLY A 56 -5.52 -6.17 0.66
N HIS A 57 -6.72 -6.74 0.48
CA HIS A 57 -7.60 -7.19 1.55
C HIS A 57 -8.26 -8.54 1.21
N PRO A 58 -7.95 -9.63 1.93
CA PRO A 58 -8.58 -10.93 1.69
C PRO A 58 -10.04 -10.98 2.16
N ARG A 59 -10.88 -11.69 1.37
CA ARG A 59 -12.35 -11.82 1.43
C ARG A 59 -13.00 -11.76 2.82
N GLY A 60 -14.00 -10.88 2.95
CA GLY A 60 -14.99 -10.96 4.03
C GLY A 60 -15.68 -9.65 4.40
N THR A 61 -16.28 -8.91 3.45
CA THR A 61 -17.49 -8.09 3.70
C THR A 61 -17.99 -7.53 2.36
N VAL A 62 -18.90 -8.27 1.74
CA VAL A 62 -20.09 -7.66 1.17
C VAL A 62 -21.20 -8.27 2.01
N HIS A 63 -21.77 -7.48 2.92
CA HIS A 63 -23.12 -7.77 3.41
C HIS A 63 -24.09 -7.44 2.29
#